data_AF-A0A396IYW9-F1
#
_entry.id   AF-A0A396IYW9-F1
#
_cell.length_a   1.000
_cell.length_b   1.000
_cell.length_c   1.000
_cell.angle_alpha   90.00
_cell.angle_beta   90.00
_cell.angle_gamma   90.00
#
_symmetry.space_group_name_H-M   'P 1'
#
loop_
_entity.id
_entity.type
_entity.pdbx_description
1 polymer ?
#
loop_
_entity_poly.entity_id
_entity_poly.type
_entity_poly.pdbx_seq_one_letter_code
_entity_poly.pdbx_strand_id
1 'polypeptide(L)'
;MNLKCSLLIIMTGRVYVTTKIDNNYISASICNRASHLRRLQILGNTGISDKGLSEFLKRFSQLEELEISHCCNSFSKDILEVIGQCCPLLKSLNLERLSVDGMPTVYSYCKGDEAFCIAKTMSGLRHLKLLGLWLNYDELLAILDGCPLLESLDLRFCIYYSSNQSLLKRCSEQIKDFHHPLIY
;
A
#
# COMPACT_ATOMS: atom_id res chain seq x y z
N MET A 1 -20.64 26.72 0.50
CA MET A 1 -20.71 25.59 -0.45
C MET A 1 -20.72 24.29 0.34
N ASN A 2 -21.89 23.63 0.42
CA ASN A 2 -22.08 22.37 1.11
C ASN A 2 -21.49 21.22 0.27
N LEU A 3 -20.31 20.74 0.62
CA LEU A 3 -19.79 19.47 0.10
C LEU A 3 -20.41 18.35 0.92
N LYS A 4 -21.46 17.71 0.38
CA LYS A 4 -22.05 16.50 0.94
C LYS A 4 -21.01 15.37 0.88
N CYS A 5 -20.61 14.87 2.06
CA CYS A 5 -19.73 13.73 2.25
C CYS A 5 -20.31 12.49 1.54
N SER A 6 -19.52 11.82 0.69
CA SER A 6 -19.88 10.51 0.14
C SER A 6 -18.79 9.50 0.51
N LEU A 7 -18.97 8.80 1.63
CA LEU A 7 -18.41 7.47 1.79
C LEU A 7 -19.20 6.57 0.82
N LEU A 8 -18.62 6.24 -0.34
CA LEU A 8 -19.25 5.28 -1.23
C LEU A 8 -18.92 3.87 -0.72
N ILE A 9 -19.69 3.43 0.29
CA ILE A 9 -19.79 2.01 0.63
C ILE A 9 -20.62 1.39 -0.49
N ILE A 10 -19.97 1.02 -1.60
CA ILE A 10 -20.67 0.27 -2.64
C ILE A 10 -21.01 -1.09 -2.02
N MET A 11 -22.28 -1.47 -2.08
CA MET A 11 -22.83 -2.73 -1.57
C MET A 11 -22.32 -3.99 -2.32
N THR A 12 -21.05 -3.99 -2.76
CA THR A 12 -20.40 -5.04 -3.56
C THR A 12 -19.11 -5.59 -2.92
N GLY A 13 -18.86 -5.30 -1.63
CA GLY A 13 -17.67 -5.77 -0.91
C GLY A 13 -16.39 -4.99 -1.21
N ARG A 14 -16.51 -3.71 -1.59
CA ARG A 14 -15.42 -2.75 -1.73
C ARG A 14 -15.78 -1.45 -1.02
N VAL A 15 -14.88 -0.94 -0.18
CA VAL A 15 -15.02 0.39 0.45
C VAL A 15 -14.06 1.35 -0.25
N TYR A 16 -14.63 2.43 -0.78
CA TYR A 16 -13.89 3.53 -1.40
C TYR A 16 -13.85 4.72 -0.44
N VAL A 17 -12.65 5.15 -0.08
CA VAL A 17 -12.44 6.38 0.68
C VAL A 17 -11.77 7.41 -0.21
N THR A 18 -12.55 8.33 -0.78
CA THR A 18 -12.09 9.22 -1.85
C THR A 18 -11.92 10.67 -1.43
N THR A 19 -12.36 11.08 -0.23
CA THR A 19 -12.23 12.47 0.26
C THR A 19 -12.24 12.56 1.78
N LYS A 20 -11.61 13.63 2.31
CA LYS A 20 -11.54 14.09 3.71
C LYS A 20 -12.55 13.42 4.67
N ILE A 21 -12.16 12.32 5.31
CA ILE A 21 -12.87 11.78 6.47
C ILE A 21 -12.50 12.69 7.64
N ASP A 22 -13.45 13.49 8.10
CA ASP A 22 -13.33 14.13 9.40
C ASP A 22 -13.40 13.01 10.46
N ASN A 23 -12.40 12.95 11.35
CA ASN A 23 -12.15 11.85 12.32
C ASN A 23 -13.39 11.48 13.16
N ASN A 24 -14.43 12.31 13.16
CA ASN A 24 -15.66 12.16 13.92
C ASN A 24 -16.77 11.35 13.22
N TYR A 25 -16.62 10.92 11.96
CA TYR A 25 -17.69 10.23 11.20
C TYR A 25 -17.46 8.74 10.92
N ILE A 26 -16.51 8.09 11.61
CA ILE A 26 -16.42 6.62 11.60
C ILE A 26 -17.54 6.05 12.49
N SER A 27 -18.79 6.20 12.03
CA SER A 27 -19.98 5.78 12.77
C SER A 27 -19.97 4.26 13.00
N ALA A 28 -20.44 3.83 14.17
CA ALA A 28 -20.49 2.43 14.60
C ALA A 28 -21.24 1.49 13.62
N SER A 29 -22.07 2.05 12.72
CA SER A 29 -22.78 1.32 11.66
C SER A 29 -21.86 0.84 10.53
N ILE A 30 -20.75 1.53 10.25
CA ILE A 30 -19.70 1.06 9.31
C ILE A 30 -18.97 -0.14 9.93
N CYS A 31 -18.70 -0.06 11.24
CA CYS A 31 -17.91 -1.03 11.98
C CYS A 31 -18.56 -2.43 12.06
N ASN A 32 -19.89 -2.53 12.13
CA ASN A 32 -20.56 -3.84 12.27
C ASN A 32 -20.66 -4.63 10.96
N ARG A 33 -20.63 -3.98 9.79
CA ARG A 33 -20.70 -4.66 8.49
C ARG A 33 -19.34 -4.88 7.84
N ALA A 34 -18.32 -4.14 8.27
CA ALA A 34 -17.03 -4.14 7.63
C ALA A 34 -16.08 -5.23 8.15
N SER A 35 -16.44 -6.03 9.16
CA SER A 35 -15.66 -7.20 9.61
C SER A 35 -15.44 -8.29 8.55
N HIS A 36 -16.26 -8.29 7.49
CA HIS A 36 -16.14 -9.19 6.33
C HIS A 36 -15.52 -8.50 5.11
N LEU A 37 -15.00 -7.28 5.27
CA LEU A 37 -14.42 -6.53 4.17
C LEU A 37 -13.12 -7.21 3.72
N ARG A 38 -13.11 -7.64 2.46
CA ARG A 38 -11.93 -8.25 1.82
C ARG A 38 -11.11 -7.26 1.01
N ARG A 39 -11.68 -6.12 0.64
CA ARG A 39 -11.03 -5.14 -0.24
C ARG A 39 -11.27 -3.71 0.22
N LEU A 40 -10.18 -2.96 0.38
CA LEU A 40 -10.20 -1.56 0.81
C LEU A 40 -9.34 -0.72 -0.13
N GLN A 41 -9.90 0.39 -0.62
CA GLN A 41 -9.17 1.35 -1.44
C GLN A 41 -9.25 2.72 -0.78
N ILE A 42 -8.08 3.29 -0.50
CA ILE A 42 -7.88 4.62 0.07
C ILE A 42 -7.25 5.48 -1.02
N LEU A 43 -8.00 6.46 -1.53
CA LEU A 43 -7.63 7.23 -2.70
C LEU A 43 -7.60 8.72 -2.38
N GLY A 44 -6.53 9.39 -2.80
CA GLY A 44 -6.41 10.85 -2.70
C GLY A 44 -6.09 11.35 -1.29
N ASN A 45 -6.16 12.67 -1.07
CA ASN A 45 -5.93 13.24 0.25
C ASN A 45 -7.18 13.09 1.14
N THR A 46 -7.22 11.99 1.89
CA THR A 46 -8.37 11.58 2.68
C THR A 46 -8.46 12.27 4.04
N GLY A 47 -7.49 13.11 4.43
CA GLY A 47 -7.46 13.74 5.76
C GLY A 47 -7.37 12.76 6.94
N ILE A 48 -7.21 11.45 6.65
CA ILE A 48 -7.06 10.41 7.66
C ILE A 48 -5.62 10.43 8.16
N SER A 49 -5.45 10.46 9.49
CA SER A 49 -4.14 10.30 10.11
C SER A 49 -3.76 8.84 10.26
N ASP A 50 -2.47 8.55 10.44
CA ASP A 50 -1.98 7.20 10.76
C ASP A 50 -2.76 6.56 11.92
N LYS A 51 -3.05 7.34 12.97
CA LYS A 51 -3.85 6.87 14.11
C LYS A 51 -5.28 6.50 13.69
N GLY A 52 -5.93 7.33 12.90
CA GLY A 52 -7.29 7.07 12.41
C GLY A 52 -7.35 5.81 11.55
N LEU A 53 -6.39 5.64 10.64
CA LEU A 53 -6.29 4.44 9.81
C LEU A 53 -5.94 3.20 10.65
N SER A 54 -5.06 3.32 11.64
CA SER A 54 -4.70 2.20 12.53
C SER A 54 -5.90 1.65 13.29
N GLU A 55 -6.73 2.52 13.87
CA GLU A 55 -7.96 2.11 14.56
C GLU A 55 -8.99 1.50 13.61
N PHE A 56 -8.97 1.91 12.34
CA PHE A 56 -9.81 1.36 11.29
C PHE A 56 -9.35 -0.06 10.91
N LEU A 57 -8.06 -0.26 10.64
CA LEU A 57 -7.47 -1.54 10.21
C LEU A 57 -7.63 -2.66 11.24
N LYS A 58 -7.61 -2.36 12.54
CA LYS A 58 -7.86 -3.34 13.61
C LYS A 58 -9.19 -4.09 13.48
N ARG A 59 -10.14 -3.56 12.69
CA ARG A 59 -11.47 -4.15 12.46
C ARG A 59 -11.55 -4.97 11.17
N PHE A 60 -10.52 -4.98 10.33
CA PHE A 60 -10.49 -5.65 9.02
C PHE A 60 -9.48 -6.80 8.96
N SER A 61 -9.56 -7.70 9.93
CA SER A 61 -8.72 -8.90 9.95
C SER A 61 -8.95 -9.84 8.75
N GLN A 62 -10.05 -9.68 8.01
CA GLN A 62 -10.36 -10.43 6.80
C GLN A 62 -9.93 -9.73 5.49
N LEU A 63 -9.19 -8.62 5.57
CA LEU A 63 -8.76 -7.89 4.40
C LEU A 63 -7.78 -8.71 3.57
N GLU A 64 -8.06 -8.86 2.28
CA GLU A 64 -7.24 -9.59 1.30
C GLU A 64 -6.56 -8.64 0.30
N GLU A 65 -7.15 -7.49 0.02
CA GLU A 65 -6.61 -6.49 -0.90
C GLU A 65 -6.68 -5.09 -0.31
N LEU A 66 -5.55 -4.39 -0.32
CA LEU A 66 -5.43 -3.01 0.12
C LEU A 66 -4.78 -2.17 -0.97
N GLU A 67 -5.40 -1.04 -1.28
CA GLU A 67 -4.83 0.00 -2.12
C GLU A 67 -4.76 1.33 -1.38
N ILE A 68 -3.60 1.96 -1.42
CA ILE A 68 -3.33 3.30 -0.92
C ILE A 68 -2.69 4.09 -2.06
N SER A 69 -3.49 4.87 -2.77
CA SER A 69 -3.07 5.60 -3.98
C SER A 69 -3.37 7.08 -3.89
N HIS A 70 -2.49 7.91 -4.43
CA HIS A 70 -2.59 9.38 -4.40
C HIS A 70 -2.72 9.97 -2.96
N CYS A 71 -2.26 9.24 -1.94
CA CYS A 71 -2.21 9.67 -0.53
C CYS A 71 -0.82 10.22 -0.17
N CYS A 72 -0.22 11.02 -1.05
CA CYS A 72 1.15 11.49 -0.90
C CYS A 72 1.36 12.18 0.45
N ASN A 73 2.36 11.69 1.20
CA ASN A 73 2.74 12.15 2.55
C ASN A 73 1.66 12.01 3.64
N SER A 74 0.48 11.43 3.36
CA SER A 74 -0.58 11.29 4.37
C SER A 74 -0.25 10.24 5.43
N PHE A 75 0.56 9.24 5.08
CA PHE A 75 0.89 8.14 5.99
C PHE A 75 2.39 7.95 6.19
N SER A 76 2.80 7.71 7.43
CA SER A 76 4.18 7.33 7.78
C SER A 76 4.46 5.86 7.41
N LYS A 77 5.70 5.41 7.61
CA LYS A 77 6.06 4.00 7.43
C LYS A 77 5.44 3.09 8.49
N ASP A 78 5.19 3.63 9.69
CA ASP A 78 4.64 2.90 10.83
C ASP A 78 3.26 2.30 10.50
N ILE A 79 2.52 2.93 9.57
CA ILE A 79 1.24 2.38 9.12
C ILE A 79 1.39 1.02 8.44
N LEU A 80 2.51 0.77 7.75
CA LEU A 80 2.74 -0.50 7.06
C LEU A 80 2.93 -1.63 8.07
N GLU A 81 3.61 -1.36 9.18
CA GLU A 81 3.71 -2.33 10.28
C GLU A 81 2.32 -2.66 10.83
N VAL A 82 1.47 -1.63 11.04
CA VAL A 82 0.11 -1.82 11.51
C VAL A 82 -0.73 -2.62 10.50
N ILE A 83 -0.59 -2.35 9.20
CA ILE A 83 -1.27 -3.11 8.14
C ILE A 83 -0.88 -4.58 8.23
N GLY A 84 0.43 -4.89 8.29
CA GLY A 84 0.90 -6.28 8.34
C GLY A 84 0.46 -7.01 9.60
N GLN A 85 0.39 -6.32 10.73
CA GLN A 85 -0.10 -6.90 11.99
C GLN A 85 -1.62 -7.10 12.01
N CYS A 86 -2.38 -6.17 11.44
CA CYS A 86 -3.85 -6.19 11.52
C CYS A 86 -4.51 -7.01 10.40
N CYS A 87 -3.84 -7.17 9.26
CA CYS A 87 -4.40 -7.80 8.05
C CYS A 87 -3.62 -9.08 7.67
N PRO A 88 -3.65 -10.16 8.48
CA PRO A 88 -2.85 -11.36 8.23
C PRO A 88 -3.25 -12.15 6.97
N LEU A 89 -4.42 -11.85 6.39
CA LEU A 89 -4.91 -12.47 5.17
C LEU A 89 -4.62 -11.64 3.91
N LEU A 90 -3.84 -10.56 4.02
CA LEU A 90 -3.54 -9.67 2.92
C LEU A 90 -2.73 -10.41 1.85
N LYS A 91 -3.29 -10.46 0.63
CA LYS A 91 -2.69 -11.09 -0.55
C LYS A 91 -2.23 -10.05 -1.57
N SER A 92 -2.88 -8.88 -1.61
CA SER A 92 -2.56 -7.81 -2.55
C SER A 92 -2.36 -6.49 -1.82
N LEU A 93 -1.22 -5.83 -2.08
CA LEU A 93 -0.93 -4.48 -1.63
C LEU A 93 -0.54 -3.60 -2.83
N ASN A 94 -1.27 -2.51 -3.02
CA ASN A 94 -0.90 -1.43 -3.94
C ASN A 94 -0.59 -0.17 -3.13
N LEU A 95 0.66 0.28 -3.18
CA LEU A 95 1.14 1.49 -2.53
C LEU A 95 1.75 2.43 -3.55
N GLU A 96 1.15 3.61 -3.69
CA GLU A 96 1.59 4.62 -4.64
C GLU A 96 2.00 5.92 -3.93
N ARG A 97 3.20 6.42 -4.24
CA ARG A 97 3.78 7.68 -3.77
C ARG A 97 3.97 8.69 -4.91
N LEU A 98 3.07 8.66 -5.89
CA LEU A 98 3.04 9.58 -7.03
C LEU A 98 2.10 10.76 -6.77
N SER A 99 2.48 11.96 -7.23
CA SER A 99 1.58 13.12 -7.25
C SER A 99 0.37 12.88 -8.14
N VAL A 100 -0.61 13.79 -8.06
CA VAL A 100 -1.88 13.70 -8.82
C VAL A 100 -1.65 13.66 -10.34
N ASP A 101 -0.54 14.23 -10.82
CA ASP A 101 -0.09 14.19 -12.22
C ASP A 101 0.71 12.91 -12.58
N GLY A 102 0.85 11.96 -11.65
CA GLY A 102 1.54 10.69 -11.85
C GLY A 102 3.06 10.76 -11.75
N MET A 103 3.62 11.87 -11.26
CA MET A 103 5.07 12.04 -11.12
C MET A 103 5.57 11.62 -9.73
N PRO A 104 6.81 11.10 -9.60
CA PRO A 104 7.41 10.87 -8.28
C PRO A 104 7.54 12.18 -7.50
N THR A 105 7.04 12.22 -6.27
CA THR A 105 7.09 13.45 -5.46
C THR A 105 8.46 13.65 -4.82
N VAL A 106 8.96 14.90 -4.73
CA VAL A 106 10.26 15.26 -4.10
C VAL A 106 10.39 14.78 -2.65
N TYR A 107 9.26 14.56 -1.96
CA TYR A 107 9.22 14.03 -0.60
C TYR A 107 9.26 12.50 -0.51
N SER A 108 9.03 11.80 -1.62
CA SER A 108 9.22 10.34 -1.71
C SER A 108 10.70 9.92 -1.55
N TYR A 109 11.61 10.89 -1.65
CA TYR A 109 13.06 10.70 -1.58
C TYR A 109 13.53 10.45 -0.14
N CYS A 110 12.66 10.64 0.87
CA CYS A 110 13.03 10.69 2.28
C CYS A 110 12.42 9.56 3.14
N LYS A 111 11.75 8.58 2.54
CA LYS A 111 11.20 7.42 3.25
C LYS A 111 11.79 6.16 2.64
N GLY A 112 12.92 5.74 3.20
CA GLY A 112 13.40 4.37 3.08
C GLY A 112 12.81 3.55 4.22
N ASP A 113 12.71 2.24 4.02
CA ASP A 113 12.20 1.21 4.93
C ASP A 113 10.78 0.69 4.66
N GLU A 114 9.99 1.28 3.75
CA GLU A 114 8.69 0.72 3.38
C GLU A 114 8.82 -0.73 2.92
N ALA A 115 9.80 -1.02 2.06
CA ALA A 115 10.06 -2.35 1.56
C ALA A 115 10.46 -3.33 2.68
N PHE A 116 11.31 -2.92 3.62
CA PHE A 116 11.69 -3.74 4.77
C PHE A 116 10.48 -4.05 5.66
N CYS A 117 9.60 -3.08 5.90
CA CYS A 117 8.39 -3.29 6.71
C CYS A 117 7.45 -4.31 6.04
N ILE A 118 7.23 -4.17 4.73
CA ILE A 118 6.41 -5.10 3.94
C ILE A 118 7.00 -6.51 4.01
N ALA A 119 8.30 -6.65 3.71
CA ALA A 119 9.01 -7.93 3.75
C ALA A 119 8.90 -8.62 5.11
N LYS A 120 9.01 -7.86 6.20
CA LYS A 120 9.00 -8.39 7.57
C LYS A 120 7.61 -8.82 8.04
N THR A 121 6.56 -8.12 7.60
CA THR A 121 5.22 -8.26 8.21
C THR A 121 4.17 -8.87 7.31
N MET A 122 4.42 -8.97 5.99
CA MET A 122 3.42 -9.34 4.99
C MET A 122 3.89 -10.51 4.10
N SER A 123 4.39 -11.58 4.72
CA SER A 123 4.92 -12.75 4.01
C SER A 123 3.89 -13.53 3.18
N GLY A 124 2.59 -13.28 3.41
CA GLY A 124 1.48 -13.88 2.66
C GLY A 124 1.15 -13.19 1.33
N LEU A 125 1.82 -12.10 0.99
CA LEU A 125 1.55 -11.35 -0.25
C LEU A 125 1.82 -12.19 -1.51
N ARG A 126 0.92 -12.05 -2.47
CA ARG A 126 1.00 -12.61 -3.83
C ARG A 126 1.13 -11.55 -4.90
N HIS A 127 0.58 -10.36 -4.64
CA HIS A 127 0.63 -9.23 -5.56
C HIS A 127 1.11 -8.00 -4.81
N LEU A 128 2.23 -7.44 -5.24
CA LEU A 128 2.78 -6.23 -4.66
C LEU A 128 3.01 -5.19 -5.76
N LYS A 129 2.42 -4.03 -5.57
CA LYS A 129 2.64 -2.88 -6.44
C LYS A 129 3.18 -1.73 -5.60
N LEU A 130 4.39 -1.30 -5.93
CA LEU A 130 5.09 -0.18 -5.33
C LEU A 130 5.38 0.81 -6.46
N LEU A 131 4.69 1.95 -6.45
CA LEU A 131 4.87 2.97 -7.48
C LEU A 131 5.43 4.26 -6.92
N GLY A 132 6.51 4.75 -7.53
CA GLY A 132 7.11 6.02 -7.16
C GLY A 132 7.93 5.98 -5.88
N LEU A 133 8.24 4.80 -5.35
CA LEU A 133 9.10 4.63 -4.17
C LEU A 133 10.59 4.62 -4.56
N TRP A 134 11.43 4.77 -3.55
CA TRP A 134 12.86 4.57 -3.64
C TRP A 134 13.19 3.17 -3.17
N LEU A 135 14.00 2.44 -3.95
CA LEU A 135 14.42 1.09 -3.62
C LEU A 135 15.92 0.97 -3.84
N ASN A 136 16.63 0.50 -2.82
CA ASN A 136 18.01 0.04 -2.97
C ASN A 136 18.08 -1.49 -3.13
N TYR A 137 19.30 -2.00 -3.31
CA TYR A 137 19.56 -3.44 -3.44
C TYR A 137 18.99 -4.26 -2.27
N ASP A 138 19.25 -3.83 -1.03
CA ASP A 138 18.85 -4.56 0.18
C ASP A 138 17.32 -4.57 0.38
N GLU A 139 16.64 -3.48 0.01
CA GLU A 139 15.18 -3.38 0.07
C GLU A 139 14.50 -4.33 -0.92
N LEU A 140 15.00 -4.40 -2.16
CA LEU A 140 14.47 -5.35 -3.14
C LEU A 140 14.77 -6.80 -2.72
N LEU A 141 15.98 -7.05 -2.21
CA LEU A 141 16.34 -8.37 -1.69
C LEU A 141 15.42 -8.78 -0.54
N ALA A 142 15.14 -7.87 0.40
CA ALA A 142 14.24 -8.14 1.51
C ALA A 142 12.83 -8.50 1.04
N ILE A 143 12.28 -7.83 0.02
CA ILE A 143 10.98 -8.20 -0.56
C ILE A 143 11.03 -9.62 -1.14
N LEU A 144 12.07 -9.95 -1.90
CA LEU A 144 12.21 -11.28 -2.52
C LEU A 144 12.34 -12.41 -1.49
N ASP A 145 13.02 -12.15 -0.38
CA ASP A 145 13.23 -13.16 0.67
C ASP A 145 12.06 -13.21 1.67
N GLY A 146 11.43 -12.07 1.96
CA GLY A 146 10.36 -11.92 2.96
C GLY A 146 8.96 -12.24 2.42
N CYS A 147 8.73 -12.13 1.12
CA CYS A 147 7.45 -12.40 0.47
C CYS A 147 7.57 -13.57 -0.54
N PRO A 148 7.77 -14.82 -0.06
CA PRO A 148 8.08 -15.97 -0.92
C PRO A 148 6.93 -16.43 -1.81
N LEU A 149 5.71 -15.91 -1.59
CA LEU A 149 4.51 -16.25 -2.36
C LEU A 149 4.20 -15.25 -3.47
N LEU A 150 5.08 -14.27 -3.73
CA LEU A 150 4.86 -13.26 -4.75
C LEU A 150 4.76 -13.88 -6.15
N GLU A 151 3.63 -13.60 -6.80
CA GLU A 151 3.33 -13.96 -8.19
C GLU A 151 3.44 -12.73 -9.10
N SER A 152 3.17 -11.54 -8.58
CA SER A 152 3.25 -10.26 -9.31
C SER A 152 3.98 -9.21 -8.47
N LEU A 153 4.90 -8.50 -9.11
CA LEU A 153 5.65 -7.38 -8.54
C LEU A 153 5.75 -6.24 -9.55
N ASP A 154 5.12 -5.11 -9.25
CA ASP A 154 5.15 -3.92 -10.09
C ASP A 154 5.90 -2.80 -9.39
N LEU A 155 7.06 -2.44 -9.96
CA LEU A 155 7.96 -1.41 -9.44
C LEU A 155 8.05 -0.19 -10.37
N ARG A 156 7.11 -0.02 -11.31
CA ARG A 156 7.17 1.11 -12.26
C ARG A 156 7.24 2.45 -11.52
N PHE A 157 7.92 3.41 -12.14
CA PHE A 157 8.17 4.74 -11.57
C PHE A 157 8.97 4.76 -10.25
N CYS A 158 9.33 3.61 -9.68
CA CYS A 158 10.30 3.57 -8.60
C CYS A 158 11.70 3.92 -9.13
N ILE A 159 12.50 4.54 -8.27
CA ILE A 159 13.91 4.81 -8.54
C ILE A 159 14.72 3.70 -7.87
N TYR A 160 15.42 2.90 -8.68
CA TYR A 160 16.27 1.82 -8.20
C TYR A 160 17.75 2.12 -8.43
N TYR A 161 18.48 2.31 -7.33
CA TYR A 161 19.92 2.56 -7.33
C TYR A 161 20.67 1.26 -7.00
N SER A 162 21.20 0.61 -8.03
CA SER A 162 22.11 -0.52 -7.86
C SER A 162 23.02 -0.65 -9.06
N SER A 163 24.33 -0.72 -8.81
CA SER A 163 25.32 -1.12 -9.81
C SER A 163 25.19 -2.58 -10.23
N ASN A 164 24.47 -3.39 -9.44
CA ASN A 164 24.29 -4.81 -9.64
C ASN A 164 22.82 -5.14 -10.00
N GLN A 165 22.60 -5.53 -11.26
CA GLN A 165 21.28 -5.88 -11.79
C GLN A 165 20.87 -7.35 -11.54
N SER A 166 21.66 -8.12 -10.79
CA SER A 166 21.36 -9.54 -10.52
C SER A 166 20.01 -9.75 -9.83
N LEU A 167 19.58 -8.85 -8.95
CA LEU A 167 18.25 -8.96 -8.31
C LEU A 167 17.10 -8.73 -9.28
N LEU A 168 17.27 -7.83 -10.25
CA LEU A 168 16.25 -7.57 -11.27
C LEU A 168 16.09 -8.77 -12.20
N LYS A 169 17.22 -9.44 -12.51
CA LYS A 169 17.21 -10.74 -13.18
C LYS A 169 16.52 -11.81 -12.32
N ARG A 170 16.85 -11.91 -11.03
CA ARG A 170 16.17 -12.81 -10.08
C ARG A 170 14.66 -12.56 -10.03
N CYS A 171 14.21 -11.30 -9.99
CA CYS A 171 12.80 -10.94 -10.07
C CYS A 171 12.16 -11.51 -11.35
N SER A 172 12.80 -11.30 -12.50
CA SER A 172 12.29 -11.74 -13.80
C SER A 172 12.21 -13.28 -13.93
N GLU A 173 13.07 -14.00 -13.21
CA GLU A 173 13.10 -15.48 -13.21
C GLU A 173 12.12 -16.09 -12.20
N GLN A 174 11.91 -15.44 -11.05
CA GLN A 174 11.09 -15.98 -9.94
C GLN A 174 9.65 -15.48 -9.95
N ILE A 175 9.40 -14.27 -10.46
CA ILE A 175 8.10 -13.60 -10.40
C ILE A 175 7.46 -13.68 -11.79
N LYS A 176 6.27 -14.25 -11.85
CA LYS A 176 5.54 -14.49 -13.11
C LYS A 176 5.20 -13.18 -13.84
N ASP A 177 4.80 -12.16 -13.08
CA ASP A 177 4.39 -10.87 -13.60
C ASP A 177 5.23 -9.77 -12.96
N PHE A 178 6.36 -9.44 -13.58
CA PHE A 178 7.30 -8.45 -13.07
C PHE A 178 7.34 -7.20 -13.97
N HIS A 179 7.13 -6.04 -13.36
CA HIS A 179 7.34 -4.74 -14.00
C HIS A 179 8.49 -3.99 -13.32
N HIS A 180 9.48 -3.62 -14.13
CA HIS A 180 10.77 -3.11 -13.68
C HIS A 180 10.73 -1.64 -13.20
N PRO A 181 11.56 -1.24 -12.21
CA PRO A 181 11.76 0.18 -11.86
C PRO A 181 12.56 0.97 -12.90
N LEU A 182 12.62 2.29 -12.72
CA LEU A 182 13.59 3.16 -13.40
C LEU A 182 14.98 2.92 -12.82
N ILE A 183 15.95 2.58 -13.67
CA ILE A 183 17.33 2.28 -13.26
C ILE A 183 18.17 3.55 -13.39
N TYR A 184 18.91 3.89 -12.33
CA TYR A 184 19.86 5.01 -12.30
C TYR A 184 21.22 4.57 -11.75
#